data_AF-A0A942J337-F1
#
_entry.id   AF-A0A942J337-F1
#
_cell.length_a   1.000
_cell.length_b   1.000
_cell.length_c   1.000
_cell.angle_alpha   90.00
_cell.angle_beta   90.00
_cell.angle_gamma   90.00
#
_symmetry.space_group_name_H-M   'P 1'
#
loop_
_entity.id
_entity.type
_entity.pdbx_description
1 polymer ?
#
loop_
_entity_poly.entity_id
_entity_poly.type
_entity_poly.pdbx_seq_one_letter_code
_entity_poly.pdbx_strand_id
1 'polypeptide(L)'
;MSEPRPPARWGDQADGLRRLLGSRPQTLAVAARETDVIEAYARIKRIAQEQGCHHFRIRITDARSSGEARSVFDNLQRVAREYLAVRLEFIEAAGERPAAARAASVRRSGTAPTDSVL
;
A
#
# COMPACT_ATOMS: atom_id res chain seq x y z
N MET A 1 26.51 -9.83 32.25
CA MET A 1 25.54 -10.67 31.52
C MET A 1 25.19 -9.95 30.24
N SER A 2 25.77 -10.35 29.12
CA SER A 2 25.48 -9.76 27.81
C SER A 2 24.40 -10.60 27.13
N GLU A 3 23.24 -10.02 26.88
CA GLU A 3 22.19 -10.67 26.09
C GLU A 3 22.67 -10.93 24.65
N PRO A 4 22.35 -12.10 24.06
CA PRO A 4 22.71 -12.40 22.69
C PRO A 4 21.87 -11.57 21.72
N ARG A 5 22.55 -10.81 20.86
CA ARG A 5 21.96 -10.11 19.71
C ARG A 5 21.25 -11.15 18.81
N PRO A 6 19.97 -10.96 18.44
CA PRO A 6 19.26 -11.91 17.60
C PRO A 6 19.94 -11.99 16.21
N PRO A 7 19.98 -13.19 15.59
CA PRO A 7 20.63 -13.37 14.31
C PRO A 7 19.96 -12.53 13.22
N ALA A 8 20.77 -11.92 12.36
CA ALA A 8 20.32 -11.24 11.17
C ALA A 8 19.42 -12.19 10.36
N ARG A 9 18.15 -11.81 10.24
CA ARG A 9 17.11 -12.51 9.51
C ARG A 9 17.61 -12.79 8.08
N TRP A 10 17.93 -14.05 7.76
CA TRP A 10 18.56 -14.52 6.50
C TRP A 10 17.71 -14.27 5.22
N GLY A 11 16.64 -13.45 5.30
CA GLY A 11 15.84 -13.03 4.15
C GLY A 11 16.31 -11.75 3.44
N ASP A 12 17.23 -10.97 4.02
CA ASP A 12 17.50 -9.60 3.55
C ASP A 12 18.49 -9.51 2.37
N GLN A 13 19.39 -10.49 2.17
CA GLN A 13 20.40 -10.40 1.11
C GLN A 13 19.77 -10.48 -0.30
N ALA A 14 18.78 -11.36 -0.47
CA ALA A 14 18.03 -11.46 -1.72
C ALA A 14 17.08 -10.26 -1.91
N ASP A 15 16.53 -9.71 -0.81
CA ASP A 15 15.77 -8.46 -0.87
C ASP A 15 16.67 -7.27 -1.24
N GLY A 16 17.93 -7.24 -0.79
CA GLY A 16 18.94 -6.25 -1.17
C GLY A 16 19.26 -6.26 -2.67
N LEU A 17 19.52 -7.43 -3.25
CA LEU A 17 19.77 -7.57 -4.69
C LEU A 17 18.52 -7.21 -5.53
N ARG A 18 17.33 -7.58 -5.05
CA ARG A 18 16.04 -7.19 -5.68
C ARG A 18 15.76 -5.69 -5.59
N ARG A 19 16.20 -5.01 -4.53
CA ARG A 19 16.10 -3.54 -4.43
C ARG A 19 17.08 -2.83 -5.37
N LEU A 20 18.22 -3.45 -5.65
CA LEU A 20 19.27 -2.89 -6.50
C LEU A 20 18.99 -3.11 -8.01
N LEU A 21 18.42 -4.28 -8.36
CA LEU A 21 18.15 -4.68 -9.75
C LEU A 21 16.67 -4.63 -10.13
N GLY A 22 15.76 -4.59 -9.16
CA GLY A 22 14.31 -4.61 -9.37
C GLY A 22 13.67 -3.23 -9.28
N SER A 23 12.47 -3.11 -9.85
CA SER A 23 11.67 -1.89 -9.78
C SER A 23 11.38 -1.54 -8.31
N ARG A 24 11.58 -0.26 -7.93
CA ARG A 24 11.39 0.19 -6.55
C ARG A 24 9.97 -0.13 -6.08
N PRO A 25 9.77 -0.58 -4.82
CA PRO A 25 8.44 -0.86 -4.31
C PRO A 25 7.55 0.37 -4.40
N GLN A 26 6.37 0.20 -4.98
CA GLN A 26 5.38 1.27 -5.01
C GLN A 26 4.63 1.34 -3.68
N THR A 27 4.50 2.54 -3.13
CA THR A 27 3.81 2.76 -1.86
C THR A 27 2.38 3.24 -2.10
N LEU A 28 1.40 2.59 -1.46
CA LEU A 28 -0.01 2.96 -1.51
C LEU A 28 -0.55 3.15 -0.09
N ALA A 29 -1.32 4.22 0.10
CA ALA A 29 -2.16 4.42 1.28
C ALA A 29 -3.58 3.92 0.96
N VAL A 30 -4.17 3.13 1.86
CA VAL A 30 -5.49 2.51 1.68
C VAL A 30 -6.29 2.76 2.93
N ALA A 31 -7.43 3.46 2.84
CA ALA A 31 -8.30 3.60 3.98
C ALA A 31 -9.00 2.27 4.29
N ALA A 32 -9.26 1.99 5.57
CA ALA A 32 -9.99 0.81 6.03
C ALA A 32 -11.51 0.92 5.75
N ARG A 33 -11.87 1.27 4.52
CA ARG A 33 -13.25 1.29 4.00
C ARG A 33 -13.33 0.37 2.80
N GLU A 34 -14.44 -0.33 2.62
CA GLU A 34 -14.59 -1.34 1.57
C GLU A 34 -14.29 -0.79 0.17
N THR A 35 -14.83 0.40 -0.16
CA THR A 35 -14.59 1.06 -1.45
C THR A 35 -13.11 1.36 -1.69
N ASP A 36 -12.42 1.89 -0.69
CA ASP A 36 -10.99 2.22 -0.76
C ASP A 36 -10.12 0.96 -0.95
N VAL A 37 -10.50 -0.16 -0.31
CA VAL A 37 -9.81 -1.44 -0.46
C VAL A 37 -9.98 -2.00 -1.87
N ILE A 38 -11.19 -1.93 -2.43
CA ILE A 38 -11.48 -2.38 -3.81
C ILE A 38 -10.71 -1.51 -4.82
N GLU A 39 -10.74 -0.20 -4.67
CA GLU A 39 -9.99 0.73 -5.55
C GLU A 39 -8.48 0.49 -5.47
N ALA A 40 -7.95 0.26 -4.26
CA ALA A 40 -6.54 -0.08 -4.07
C ALA A 40 -6.17 -1.38 -4.80
N TYR A 41 -7.00 -2.41 -4.73
CA TYR A 41 -6.77 -3.66 -5.46
C TYR A 41 -6.78 -3.45 -6.98
N ALA A 42 -7.74 -2.70 -7.51
CA ALA A 42 -7.79 -2.37 -8.94
C ALA A 42 -6.54 -1.61 -9.40
N ARG A 43 -6.06 -0.68 -8.56
CA ARG A 43 -4.83 0.07 -8.81
C ARG A 43 -3.60 -0.83 -8.80
N ILE A 44 -3.47 -1.74 -7.82
CA ILE A 44 -2.40 -2.74 -7.75
C ILE A 44 -2.41 -3.61 -9.00
N LYS A 45 -3.58 -4.12 -9.41
CA LYS A 45 -3.74 -4.93 -10.63
C LYS A 45 -3.25 -4.18 -11.86
N ARG A 46 -3.67 -2.93 -12.04
CA ARG A 46 -3.26 -2.10 -13.18
C ARG A 46 -1.75 -1.92 -13.22
N ILE A 47 -1.15 -1.48 -12.11
CA ILE A 47 0.29 -1.23 -12.01
C ILE A 47 1.08 -2.52 -12.26
N ALA A 48 0.63 -3.64 -11.69
CA ALA A 48 1.31 -4.93 -11.86
C ALA A 48 1.33 -5.37 -13.33
N GLN A 49 0.23 -5.18 -14.05
CA GLN A 49 0.12 -5.59 -15.46
C GLN A 49 0.81 -4.63 -16.43
N GLU A 50 0.67 -3.32 -16.21
CA GLU A 50 1.18 -2.30 -17.13
C GLU A 50 2.66 -1.97 -16.91
N GLN A 51 3.14 -2.06 -15.66
CA GLN A 51 4.48 -1.59 -15.28
C GLN A 51 5.40 -2.73 -14.81
N GLY A 52 4.91 -3.98 -14.79
CA GLY A 52 5.69 -5.13 -14.31
C GLY A 52 6.13 -5.00 -12.85
N CYS A 53 5.38 -4.23 -12.04
CA CYS A 53 5.69 -4.05 -10.62
C CYS A 53 5.06 -5.18 -9.81
N HIS A 54 5.91 -5.97 -9.13
CA HIS A 54 5.45 -7.11 -8.33
C HIS A 54 5.62 -6.89 -6.82
N HIS A 55 6.04 -5.69 -6.41
CA HIS A 55 6.32 -5.39 -5.02
C HIS A 55 5.71 -4.05 -4.61
N PHE A 56 4.82 -4.10 -3.62
CA PHE A 56 4.08 -2.95 -3.11
C PHE A 56 4.24 -2.83 -1.61
N ARG A 57 4.25 -1.59 -1.14
CA ARG A 57 4.20 -1.23 0.27
C ARG A 57 2.85 -0.61 0.57
N ILE A 58 2.13 -1.15 1.54
CA ILE A 58 0.77 -0.77 1.85
C ILE A 58 0.73 -0.17 3.25
N ARG A 59 0.17 1.04 3.35
CA ARG A 59 -0.15 1.70 4.61
C ARG A 59 -1.66 1.77 4.75
N ILE A 60 -2.19 1.20 5.83
CA ILE A 60 -3.62 1.30 6.11
C ILE A 60 -3.90 2.58 6.90
N THR A 61 -4.91 3.34 6.48
CA THR A 61 -5.36 4.58 7.13
C THR A 61 -6.80 4.44 7.60
N ASP A 62 -7.26 5.33 8.50
CA ASP A 62 -8.65 5.37 8.98
C ASP A 62 -9.18 4.06 9.63
N ALA A 63 -8.30 3.15 10.03
CA ALA A 63 -8.68 1.99 10.83
C ALA A 63 -9.00 2.42 12.27
N ARG A 64 -10.00 1.78 12.88
CA ARG A 64 -10.42 1.97 14.28
C ARG A 64 -9.46 1.32 15.26
N SER A 65 -8.66 0.36 14.81
CA SER A 65 -7.63 -0.29 15.61
C SER A 65 -6.51 -0.84 14.74
N SER A 66 -5.35 -1.08 15.35
CA SER A 66 -4.24 -1.79 14.71
C SER A 66 -4.64 -3.19 14.24
N GLY A 67 -5.56 -3.85 14.96
CA GLY A 67 -6.12 -5.15 14.56
C GLY A 67 -6.96 -5.07 13.28
N GLU A 68 -7.81 -4.03 13.15
CA GLU A 68 -8.56 -3.79 11.91
C GLU A 68 -7.63 -3.48 10.73
N ALA A 69 -6.64 -2.61 10.94
CA ALA A 69 -5.63 -2.30 9.92
C ALA A 69 -4.92 -3.57 9.44
N ARG A 70 -4.55 -4.44 10.39
CA ARG A 70 -3.88 -5.70 10.07
C ARG A 70 -4.79 -6.66 9.31
N SER A 71 -6.04 -6.82 9.73
CA SER A 71 -7.03 -7.66 9.04
C SER A 71 -7.29 -7.21 7.61
N VAL A 72 -7.43 -5.90 7.38
CA VAL A 72 -7.60 -5.33 6.02
C VAL A 72 -6.38 -5.62 5.16
N PHE A 73 -5.18 -5.42 5.70
CA PHE A 73 -3.94 -5.72 5.00
C PHE A 73 -3.80 -7.20 4.67
N ASP A 74 -4.05 -8.10 5.63
CA ASP A 74 -3.90 -9.54 5.43
C ASP A 74 -4.90 -10.06 4.38
N ASN A 75 -6.13 -9.55 4.37
CA ASN A 75 -7.10 -9.85 3.31
C ASN A 75 -6.60 -9.39 1.93
N LEU A 76 -6.15 -8.14 1.83
CA LEU A 76 -5.62 -7.60 0.57
C LEU A 76 -4.39 -8.37 0.09
N GLN A 77 -3.49 -8.74 1.00
CA GLN A 77 -2.30 -9.55 0.70
C GLN A 77 -2.68 -10.94 0.20
N ARG A 78 -3.67 -11.59 0.82
CA ARG A 78 -4.14 -12.91 0.39
C ARG A 78 -4.63 -12.85 -1.06
N VAL A 79 -5.57 -11.95 -1.37
CA VAL A 79 -6.16 -11.81 -2.70
C VAL A 79 -5.10 -11.41 -3.74
N ALA A 80 -4.21 -10.46 -3.41
CA ALA A 80 -3.16 -10.02 -4.32
C ALA A 80 -2.13 -11.12 -4.62
N ARG A 81 -1.78 -11.97 -3.64
CA ARG A 81 -0.91 -13.12 -3.87
C ARG A 81 -1.58 -14.18 -4.72
N GLU A 82 -2.85 -14.49 -4.43
CA GLU A 82 -3.62 -15.54 -5.09
C GLU A 82 -3.88 -15.22 -6.57
N TYR A 83 -4.24 -13.98 -6.90
CA TYR A 83 -4.68 -13.63 -8.25
C TYR A 83 -3.68 -12.81 -9.06
N LEU A 84 -2.73 -12.13 -8.44
CA LEU A 84 -1.79 -11.23 -9.13
C LEU A 84 -0.32 -11.66 -8.99
N ALA A 85 -0.02 -12.65 -8.16
CA ALA A 85 1.35 -13.09 -7.82
C ALA A 85 2.27 -11.94 -7.34
N VAL A 86 1.70 -10.92 -6.67
CA VAL A 86 2.45 -9.76 -6.16
C VAL A 86 2.71 -9.88 -4.65
N ARG A 87 3.81 -9.28 -4.19
CA ARG A 87 4.18 -9.18 -2.77
C ARG A 87 3.76 -7.83 -2.20
N LEU A 88 2.91 -7.86 -1.18
CA LEU A 88 2.60 -6.69 -0.36
C LEU A 88 3.46 -6.70 0.91
N GLU A 89 3.92 -5.53 1.32
CA GLU A 89 4.64 -5.25 2.57
C GLU A 89 3.82 -4.25 3.39
N PHE A 90 3.45 -4.60 4.62
CA PHE A 90 2.76 -3.68 5.52
C PHE A 90 3.77 -2.69 6.10
N ILE A 91 3.56 -1.39 5.87
CA ILE A 91 4.24 -0.34 6.62
C ILE A 91 3.31 0.06 7.75
N GLU A 92 3.87 0.28 8.95
CA GLU A 92 3.12 0.70 10.12
C GLU A 92 2.13 1.82 9.75
N ALA A 93 0.86 1.51 9.97
CA ALA A 93 -0.20 2.50 9.96
C ALA A 93 0.21 3.56 10.97
N ALA A 94 0.48 4.80 10.52
CA ALA A 94 0.82 5.85 11.47
C ALA A 94 -0.28 5.87 12.53
N GLY A 95 0.15 5.51 13.75
CA GLY A 95 -0.72 5.39 14.89
C GLY A 95 -1.46 6.69 15.05
N GLU A 96 -2.76 6.55 15.25
CA GLU A 96 -3.65 7.56 15.81
C GLU A 96 -3.85 8.80 14.93
N ARG A 97 -5.12 9.07 14.59
CA ARG A 97 -5.50 10.41 14.15
C ARG A 97 -5.09 11.40 15.25
N PRO A 98 -4.26 12.43 14.98
CA PRO A 98 -4.48 13.67 15.71
C PRO A 98 -5.91 14.12 15.39
N ALA A 99 -6.68 14.51 16.41
CA ALA A 99 -8.09 14.89 16.31
C ALA A 99 -8.40 16.13 15.43
N ALA A 100 -7.53 16.48 14.48
CA ALA A 100 -7.60 17.69 13.66
C ALA A 100 -7.54 17.37 12.16
N ALA A 101 -8.60 16.76 11.61
CA ALA A 101 -8.83 16.75 10.16
C ALA A 101 -10.31 16.53 9.80
N ARG A 102 -11.23 17.26 10.44
CA ARG A 102 -12.63 17.38 9.98
C ARG A 102 -12.85 18.50 8.95
N ALA A 103 -11.80 19.16 8.47
CA ALA A 103 -11.94 20.43 7.73
C ALA A 103 -11.46 20.45 6.26
N ALA A 104 -10.92 19.38 5.66
CA ALA A 104 -10.20 19.52 4.38
C ALA A 104 -10.61 18.59 3.22
N SER A 105 -11.83 18.05 3.19
CA SER A 105 -12.28 17.23 2.03
C SER A 105 -13.50 17.77 1.26
N VAL A 106 -13.93 19.01 1.49
CA VAL A 106 -14.75 19.73 0.52
C VAL A 106 -13.82 20.55 -0.37
N ARG A 107 -13.34 19.92 -1.44
CA ARG A 107 -13.03 20.52 -2.75
C ARG A 107 -12.69 19.40 -3.74
N ARG A 108 -13.73 18.63 -4.10
CA ARG A 108 -13.82 17.99 -5.41
C ARG A 108 -14.79 18.79 -6.26
N SER A 109 -14.42 19.04 -7.51
CA SER A 109 -15.22 19.17 -8.75
C SER A 109 -14.37 20.03 -9.68
N GLY A 110 -13.78 19.47 -10.76
CA GLY A 110 -14.44 19.33 -12.06
C GLY A 110 -14.24 20.64 -12.83
N THR A 111 -13.70 20.72 -14.04
CA THR A 111 -14.21 20.11 -15.27
C THR A 111 -13.22 20.40 -16.41
N ALA A 112 -13.02 19.46 -17.34
CA ALA A 112 -12.59 19.77 -18.71
C ALA A 112 -13.76 20.45 -19.47
N PRO A 113 -13.47 21.27 -20.49
CA PRO A 113 -13.79 20.86 -21.87
C PRO A 113 -12.63 21.18 -22.84
N THR A 114 -12.27 20.28 -23.77
CA THR A 114 -12.83 20.12 -25.14
C THR A 114 -12.27 21.16 -26.13
N ASP A 115 -11.55 20.65 -27.13
CA ASP A 115 -11.47 21.09 -28.54
C ASP A 115 -11.42 22.60 -28.87
N SER A 116 -10.37 23.03 -29.59
CA SER A 116 -10.56 23.92 -30.72
C SER A 116 -9.36 23.89 -31.68
N VAL A 117 -9.64 23.40 -32.88
CA VAL A 117 -8.91 23.61 -34.13
C VAL A 117 -9.06 25.07 -34.57
N LEU A 118 -7.94 25.73 -34.91
CA LEU A 118 -7.64 26.44 -36.17
C LEU A 118 -6.28 27.15 -36.06
#